data_AF-A0A915Z859-F1
#
_entry.id   AF-A0A915Z859-F1
#
_cell.length_a   1.000
_cell.length_b   1.000
_cell.length_c   1.000
_cell.angle_alpha   90.00
_cell.angle_beta   90.00
_cell.angle_gamma   90.00
#
_symmetry.space_group_name_H-M   'P 1'
#
loop_
_entity.id
_entity.type
_entity.pdbx_description
1 polymer ?
#
loop_
_entity_poly.entity_id
_entity_poly.type
_entity_poly.pdbx_seq_one_letter_code
_entity_poly.pdbx_strand_id
1 'polypeptide(L)'
;MTDVLLELWDLAPKAVPKESQTYPFKTYNPIQLRKVRDINPLTINSWTSSRVTLIGNAAHAMSLLLGLGTTHAIQDAEALSRALLNYSPENYISCIKEYENKMLKRAPVDVLKSRYNTLHQLDILVLLLEIVY
;
A
#
# COMPACT_ATOMS: atom_id res chain seq x y z
N MET A 1 27.86 -1.71 -15.71
CA MET A 1 26.71 -1.44 -14.83
C MET A 1 26.43 -2.61 -13.89
N THR A 2 26.58 -3.84 -14.38
CA THR A 2 26.49 -5.10 -13.61
C THR A 2 27.51 -5.18 -12.47
N ASP A 3 28.75 -4.75 -12.70
CA ASP A 3 29.82 -4.84 -11.69
C ASP A 3 29.56 -3.97 -10.45
N VAL A 4 29.05 -2.74 -10.67
CA VAL A 4 28.67 -1.83 -9.59
C VAL A 4 27.51 -2.38 -8.75
N LEU A 5 26.55 -3.08 -9.39
CA LEU A 5 25.43 -3.70 -8.68
C LEU A 5 25.88 -4.89 -7.83
N LEU A 6 26.84 -5.69 -8.32
CA LEU A 6 27.44 -6.80 -7.56
C LEU A 6 28.27 -6.28 -6.38
N GLU A 7 29.06 -5.25 -6.61
CA GLU A 7 29.87 -4.60 -5.57
C GLU A 7 28.99 -3.99 -4.47
N LEU A 8 27.87 -3.35 -4.86
CA LEU A 8 26.88 -2.83 -3.92
C LEU A 8 26.14 -3.95 -3.15
N TRP A 9 25.84 -5.07 -3.82
CA TRP A 9 25.21 -6.23 -3.21
C TRP A 9 26.09 -6.88 -2.14
N ASP A 10 27.41 -6.93 -2.36
CA ASP A 10 28.36 -7.47 -1.39
C ASP A 10 28.54 -6.60 -0.14
N LEU A 11 28.27 -5.29 -0.25
CA LEU A 11 28.26 -4.36 0.89
C LEU A 11 27.00 -4.46 1.74
N ALA A 12 25.92 -5.04 1.21
CA ALA A 12 24.67 -5.20 1.95
C ALA A 12 24.85 -6.26 3.06
N PRO A 13 24.45 -5.98 4.32
CA PRO A 13 24.56 -6.97 5.39
C PRO A 13 23.66 -8.17 5.09
N LYS A 14 24.28 -9.33 4.88
CA LYS A 14 23.62 -10.61 4.53
C LYS A 14 22.94 -11.28 5.72
N ALA A 15 23.16 -10.78 6.94
CA ALA A 15 22.55 -11.24 8.18
C ALA A 15 22.45 -10.08 9.18
N VAL A 16 21.63 -10.27 10.23
CA VAL A 16 21.58 -9.33 11.36
C VAL A 16 22.98 -9.22 11.98
N PRO A 17 23.56 -8.00 12.05
CA PRO A 17 24.80 -7.75 12.76
C PRO A 17 24.78 -8.36 14.15
N LYS A 18 25.82 -9.12 14.52
CA LYS A 18 26.05 -9.44 15.93
C LYS A 18 26.28 -8.12 16.68
N GLU A 19 25.76 -7.98 17.90
CA GLU A 19 25.89 -6.75 18.71
C GLU A 19 27.34 -6.24 18.83
N SER A 20 28.33 -7.13 18.69
CA SER A 20 29.76 -6.84 18.74
C SER A 20 30.36 -6.26 17.45
N GLN A 21 29.63 -6.20 16.33
CA GLN A 21 30.13 -5.66 15.05
C GLN A 21 29.61 -4.24 14.83
N THR A 22 30.50 -3.26 14.92
CA THR A 22 30.25 -1.88 14.51
C THR A 22 30.18 -1.80 12.98
N TYR A 23 28.97 -1.81 12.44
CA TYR A 23 28.72 -1.43 11.05
C TYR A 23 28.78 0.10 10.92
N PRO A 24 29.25 0.64 9.78
CA PRO A 24 29.30 2.08 9.54
C PRO A 24 27.92 2.75 9.58
N PHE A 25 26.83 1.97 9.50
CA PHE A 25 25.46 2.45 9.59
C PHE A 25 24.78 1.89 10.85
N LYS A 26 24.61 2.73 11.88
CA LYS A 26 23.88 2.42 13.13
C LYS A 26 22.37 2.16 12.94
N THR A 27 21.86 2.23 11.72
CA THR A 27 20.43 2.15 11.37
C THR A 27 20.04 0.86 10.68
N TYR A 28 20.89 -0.17 10.65
CA TYR A 28 20.52 -1.45 10.05
C TYR A 28 19.39 -2.10 10.86
N ASN A 29 18.17 -1.90 10.39
CA ASN A 29 17.05 -2.75 10.75
C ASN A 29 17.15 -4.03 9.93
N PRO A 30 17.00 -5.22 10.56
CA PRO A 30 16.89 -6.48 9.83
C PRO A 30 15.84 -6.37 8.72
N ILE A 31 16.07 -7.07 7.61
CA ILE A 31 15.02 -7.24 6.60
C ILE A 31 13.80 -7.86 7.28
N GLN A 32 12.72 -7.10 7.37
CA GLN A 32 11.45 -7.59 7.89
C GLN A 32 10.60 -8.09 6.74
N LEU A 33 10.37 -9.39 6.69
CA LEU A 33 9.43 -9.97 5.74
C LEU A 33 8.00 -9.66 6.20
N ARG A 34 7.29 -8.87 5.39
CA ARG A 34 5.87 -8.59 5.60
C ARG A 34 5.06 -9.45 4.63
N LYS A 35 4.11 -10.22 5.18
CA LYS A 35 3.20 -11.01 4.35
C LYS A 35 2.32 -10.05 3.57
N VAL A 36 2.40 -10.08 2.24
CA VAL A 36 1.56 -9.24 1.38
C VAL A 36 0.12 -9.68 1.53
N ARG A 37 -0.75 -8.73 1.89
CA ARG A 37 -2.20 -8.92 2.00
C ARG A 37 -2.88 -7.68 1.48
N ASP A 38 -4.03 -7.87 0.87
CA ASP A 38 -4.96 -6.83 0.51
C ASP A 38 -6.37 -7.21 1.00
N ILE A 39 -7.32 -6.29 0.87
CA ILE A 39 -8.74 -6.58 1.14
C ILE A 39 -9.43 -7.04 -0.14
N ASN A 40 -10.50 -7.83 -0.02
CA ASN A 40 -11.35 -8.13 -1.15
C ASN A 40 -12.35 -6.98 -1.38
N PRO A 41 -12.17 -6.15 -2.42
CA PRO A 41 -13.03 -4.98 -2.61
C PRO A 41 -14.46 -5.36 -2.99
N LEU A 42 -14.70 -6.58 -3.49
CA LEU A 42 -16.04 -7.08 -3.82
C LEU A 42 -16.89 -7.43 -2.59
N THR A 43 -16.26 -7.55 -1.41
CA THR A 43 -16.95 -7.83 -0.15
C THR A 43 -17.27 -6.57 0.65
N ILE A 44 -16.79 -5.42 0.19
CA ILE A 44 -17.05 -4.13 0.82
C ILE A 44 -18.39 -3.63 0.29
N ASN A 45 -19.47 -3.98 0.99
CA ASN A 45 -20.73 -3.27 0.79
C ASN A 45 -20.54 -1.80 1.20
N SER A 46 -21.21 -0.86 0.54
CA SER A 46 -21.22 0.53 1.00
C SER A 46 -21.74 0.55 2.44
N TRP A 47 -20.93 1.05 3.38
CA TRP A 47 -21.35 1.22 4.76
C TRP A 47 -22.32 2.41 4.87
N THR A 48 -23.11 2.43 5.95
CA THR A 48 -23.99 3.55 6.22
C THR A 48 -23.15 4.80 6.53
N SER A 49 -23.29 5.84 5.70
CA SER A 49 -22.63 7.12 5.91
C SER A 49 -23.03 7.71 7.27
N SER A 50 -22.04 8.16 8.04
CA SER A 50 -22.23 8.72 9.38
C SER A 50 -21.25 9.87 9.61
N ARG A 51 -21.06 10.31 10.86
CA ARG A 51 -19.96 11.24 11.23
C ARG A 51 -18.57 10.60 11.17
N VAL A 52 -18.51 9.30 10.95
CA VAL A 52 -17.29 8.50 10.82
C VAL A 52 -17.26 7.87 9.43
N THR A 53 -16.11 7.96 8.77
CA THR A 53 -15.84 7.33 7.47
C THR A 53 -14.45 6.70 7.44
N LEU A 54 -14.22 5.79 6.51
CA LEU A 54 -12.96 5.06 6.35
C LEU A 54 -12.12 5.69 5.23
N ILE A 55 -10.81 5.82 5.45
CA ILE A 55 -9.85 6.30 4.46
C ILE A 55 -8.60 5.38 4.43
N GLY A 56 -7.81 5.46 3.36
CA GLY A 56 -6.53 4.74 3.28
C GLY A 56 -6.69 3.22 3.45
N ASN A 57 -5.73 2.58 4.12
CA ASN A 57 -5.75 1.13 4.31
C ASN A 57 -6.98 0.60 5.06
N ALA A 58 -7.65 1.42 5.87
CA ALA A 58 -8.88 1.01 6.54
C ALA A 58 -10.04 0.81 5.53
N ALA A 59 -10.03 1.54 4.42
CA ALA A 59 -11.03 1.43 3.36
C ALA A 59 -10.56 0.55 2.18
N HIS A 60 -9.27 0.57 1.84
CA HIS A 60 -8.74 -0.03 0.61
C HIS A 60 -7.28 -0.49 0.71
N ALA A 61 -6.94 -1.26 1.76
CA ALA A 61 -5.61 -1.87 1.82
C ALA A 61 -5.31 -2.71 0.57
N MET A 62 -4.19 -2.39 -0.07
CA MET A 62 -3.74 -2.97 -1.34
C MET A 62 -2.29 -3.41 -1.24
N SER A 63 -1.86 -4.28 -2.18
CA SER A 63 -0.46 -4.67 -2.28
C SER A 63 0.44 -3.45 -2.57
N LEU A 64 1.67 -3.50 -2.05
CA LEU A 64 2.66 -2.43 -2.18
C LEU A 64 3.26 -2.32 -3.59
N LEU A 65 3.09 -3.33 -4.46
CA LEU A 65 3.85 -3.42 -5.70
C LEU A 65 3.70 -2.19 -6.62
N LEU A 66 2.49 -1.65 -6.74
CA LEU A 66 2.25 -0.47 -7.57
C LEU A 66 2.51 0.86 -6.84
N GLY A 67 2.83 0.84 -5.55
CA GLY A 67 3.06 2.06 -4.74
C GLY A 67 1.82 2.94 -4.56
N LEU A 68 0.61 2.41 -4.82
CA LEU A 68 -0.61 3.22 -4.90
C LEU A 68 -1.28 3.51 -3.54
N GLY A 69 -1.02 2.71 -2.50
CA GLY A 69 -1.76 2.79 -1.22
C GLY A 69 -1.66 4.15 -0.53
N THR A 70 -0.44 4.68 -0.38
CA THR A 70 -0.22 6.00 0.24
C THR A 70 -0.79 7.13 -0.61
N THR A 71 -0.60 7.06 -1.94
CA THR A 71 -1.18 8.02 -2.89
C THR A 71 -2.70 8.06 -2.77
N HIS A 72 -3.33 6.89 -2.64
CA HIS A 72 -4.78 6.78 -2.43
C HIS A 72 -5.21 7.42 -1.11
N ALA A 73 -4.49 7.19 -0.02
CA ALA A 73 -4.79 7.78 1.29
C ALA A 73 -4.67 9.31 1.28
N ILE A 74 -3.69 9.87 0.56
CA ILE A 74 -3.54 11.33 0.39
C ILE A 74 -4.71 11.90 -0.41
N GLN A 75 -5.09 11.24 -1.52
CA GLN A 75 -6.25 11.64 -2.32
C GLN A 75 -7.56 11.56 -1.53
N ASP A 76 -7.69 10.58 -0.63
CA ASP A 76 -8.85 10.50 0.25
C ASP A 76 -8.92 11.68 1.21
N ALA A 77 -7.79 12.03 1.85
CA ALA A 77 -7.72 13.17 2.75
C ALA A 77 -8.07 14.47 2.02
N GLU A 78 -7.57 14.66 0.79
CA GLU A 78 -7.92 15.82 -0.04
C GLU A 78 -9.42 15.84 -0.38
N ALA A 79 -9.96 14.73 -0.89
CA ALA A 79 -11.35 14.63 -1.33
C ALA A 79 -12.32 14.81 -0.16
N LEU A 80 -12.03 14.23 1.01
CA LEU A 80 -12.80 14.41 2.22
C LEU A 80 -12.73 15.86 2.71
N SER A 81 -11.53 16.45 2.76
CA SER A 81 -11.37 17.86 3.17
C SER A 81 -12.16 18.81 2.28
N ARG A 82 -12.16 18.58 0.96
CA ARG A 82 -12.94 19.37 0.00
C ARG A 82 -14.44 19.19 0.20
N ALA A 83 -14.92 17.97 0.42
CA ALA A 83 -16.34 17.71 0.64
C ALA A 83 -16.84 18.37 1.93
N LEU A 84 -15.98 18.48 2.94
CA LEU A 84 -16.28 19.11 4.23
C LEU A 84 -16.22 20.65 4.21
N LEU A 85 -15.78 21.30 3.13
CA LEU A 85 -15.78 22.78 3.05
C LEU A 85 -17.18 23.39 3.20
N ASN A 86 -18.22 22.66 2.79
CA ASN A 86 -19.62 23.08 2.87
C ASN A 86 -20.35 22.47 4.07
N TYR A 87 -19.61 21.97 5.07
CA TYR A 87 -20.18 21.25 6.20
C TYR A 87 -21.12 22.13 7.03
N SER A 88 -22.31 21.59 7.33
CA SER A 88 -23.28 22.11 8.29
C SER A 88 -23.91 20.97 9.10
N PRO A 89 -24.51 21.27 10.26
CA PRO A 89 -25.25 20.27 11.05
C PRO A 89 -26.36 19.54 10.28
N GLU A 90 -26.91 20.16 9.24
CA GLU A 90 -28.00 19.63 8.42
C GLU A 90 -27.52 18.79 7.24
N ASN A 91 -26.27 18.96 6.78
CA ASN A 91 -25.79 18.34 5.53
C ASN A 91 -24.56 17.43 5.68
N TYR A 92 -24.00 17.28 6.90
CA TYR A 92 -22.73 16.57 7.12
C TYR A 92 -22.68 15.16 6.53
N ILE A 93 -23.80 14.43 6.60
CA ILE A 93 -23.89 13.06 6.03
C ILE A 93 -23.69 13.11 4.51
N SER A 94 -24.30 14.08 3.83
CA SER A 94 -24.19 14.24 2.38
C SER A 94 -22.76 14.59 1.95
N CYS A 95 -22.07 15.47 2.71
CA CYS A 95 -20.66 15.79 2.48
C CYS A 95 -19.77 14.54 2.58
N ILE A 96 -19.92 13.75 3.65
CA ILE A 96 -19.13 12.53 3.85
C ILE A 96 -19.45 11.50 2.76
N LYS A 97 -20.73 11.34 2.41
CA LYS A 97 -21.17 10.44 1.34
C LYS A 97 -20.63 10.82 -0.04
N GLU A 98 -20.46 12.12 -0.31
CA GLU A 98 -19.83 12.59 -1.55
C GLU A 98 -18.39 12.06 -1.67
N TYR A 99 -17.61 12.15 -0.59
CA TYR A 99 -16.28 11.57 -0.53
C TYR A 99 -16.33 10.04 -0.71
N GLU A 100 -17.18 9.34 0.06
CA GLU A 100 -17.30 7.88 0.02
C GLU A 100 -17.59 7.38 -1.39
N ASN A 101 -18.49 8.04 -2.12
CA ASN A 101 -18.82 7.68 -3.50
C ASN A 101 -17.62 7.81 -4.44
N LYS A 102 -16.81 8.87 -4.31
CA LYS A 102 -15.60 9.06 -5.13
C LYS A 102 -14.56 7.98 -4.84
N MET A 103 -14.34 7.67 -3.56
CA MET A 103 -13.41 6.64 -3.13
C MET A 103 -13.87 5.24 -3.57
N LEU A 104 -15.14 4.87 -3.33
CA LEU A 104 -15.71 3.56 -3.69
C LEU A 104 -15.71 3.30 -5.20
N LYS A 105 -15.77 4.35 -6.02
CA LYS A 105 -15.63 4.20 -7.48
C LYS A 105 -14.21 3.87 -7.92
N ARG A 106 -13.21 4.42 -7.23
CA ARG A 106 -11.80 4.40 -7.63
C ARG A 106 -11.04 3.23 -7.00
N ALA A 107 -11.08 3.13 -5.68
CA ALA A 107 -10.17 2.28 -4.92
C ALA A 107 -10.30 0.77 -5.24
N PRO A 108 -11.51 0.20 -5.43
CA PRO A 108 -11.66 -1.21 -5.84
C PRO A 108 -10.87 -1.59 -7.09
N VAL A 109 -10.85 -0.70 -8.09
CA VAL A 109 -10.17 -0.95 -9.37
C VAL A 109 -8.67 -1.08 -9.15
N ASP A 110 -8.09 -0.17 -8.37
CA ASP A 110 -6.66 -0.15 -8.12
C ASP A 110 -6.19 -1.22 -7.12
N VAL A 111 -7.05 -1.61 -6.16
CA VAL A 111 -6.81 -2.80 -5.31
C VAL A 111 -6.68 -4.05 -6.17
N LEU A 112 -7.65 -4.31 -7.06
CA LEU A 112 -7.63 -5.48 -7.95
C LEU A 112 -6.45 -5.44 -8.93
N LYS A 113 -6.15 -4.27 -9.48
CA LYS A 113 -4.98 -4.07 -10.35
C LYS A 113 -3.68 -4.35 -9.61
N SER A 114 -3.53 -3.87 -8.37
CA SER A 114 -2.35 -4.13 -7.55
C SER A 114 -2.21 -5.62 -7.23
N ARG A 115 -3.32 -6.31 -6.89
CA ARG A 115 -3.35 -7.76 -6.69
C ARG A 115 -2.86 -8.52 -7.92
N TYR A 116 -3.42 -8.21 -9.09
CA TYR A 116 -3.05 -8.87 -10.34
C TYR A 116 -1.55 -8.74 -10.62
N ASN A 117 -1.01 -7.53 -10.54
CA ASN A 117 0.43 -7.30 -10.75
C ASN A 117 1.29 -8.04 -9.71
N THR A 118 0.83 -8.12 -8.47
CA THR A 118 1.56 -8.82 -7.40
C THR A 118 1.67 -10.30 -7.68
N LEU A 119 0.56 -10.93 -8.05
CA LEU A 119 0.55 -12.35 -8.42
C LEU A 119 1.42 -12.61 -9.65
N HIS A 120 1.27 -11.77 -10.68
CA HIS A 120 2.06 -11.90 -11.91
C HIS A 120 3.57 -11.77 -11.67
N GLN A 121 3.99 -10.82 -10.82
CA GLN A 121 5.40 -10.64 -10.47
C GLN A 121 5.94 -11.84 -9.69
N LEU A 122 5.12 -12.45 -8.82
CA LEU A 122 5.50 -13.67 -8.09
C LEU A 122 5.67 -14.84 -9.05
N ASP A 123 4.78 -15.01 -10.03
CA ASP A 123 4.89 -16.07 -11.05
C ASP A 123 6.18 -15.95 -11.86
N ILE A 124 6.56 -14.73 -12.28
CA ILE A 124 7.83 -14.48 -12.97
C ILE A 124 9.03 -14.84 -12.07
N LEU A 125 8.98 -14.47 -10.79
CA LEU A 125 10.08 -14.75 -9.87
C LEU A 125 10.26 -16.26 -9.65
N VAL A 126 9.16 -17.01 -9.56
CA VAL A 126 9.19 -18.48 -9.44
C VAL A 126 9.81 -19.11 -10.69
N LEU A 127 9.36 -18.71 -11.89
CA LEU A 127 9.92 -19.19 -13.15
C LEU A 127 11.43 -18.89 -13.30
N LEU A 128 11.87 -17.69 -12.88
CA LEU A 128 13.29 -17.34 -12.89
C LEU A 128 14.11 -18.21 -11.93
N LEU A 129 13.58 -18.54 -10.76
CA LEU A 129 14.25 -19.45 -9.83
C LEU A 129 14.31 -20.88 -10.37
N GLU A 130 13.30 -21.34 -11.10
CA GLU A 130 13.31 -22.67 -11.75
C GLU A 130 14.28 -22.78 -12.95
N ILE A 131 14.62 -21.67 -13.59
CA ILE A 131 15.59 -21.66 -14.71
C ILE A 131 17.04 -21.54 -14.22
N VAL A 132 17.25 -20.98 -13.02
CA VAL A 132 18.58 -20.69 -12.45
C VAL A 132 19.11 -21.83 -11.56
N TYR A 133 18.28 -22.83 -11.24
CA TYR A 133 18.65 -24.05 -10.53
C TYR A 133 18.38 -25.30 -11.37
#